data_AF-A0A2X1QE54-F1
#
_entry.id   AF-A0A2X1QE54-F1
#
_cell.length_a   1.000
_cell.length_b   1.000
_cell.length_c   1.000
_cell.angle_alpha   90.00
_cell.angle_beta   90.00
_cell.angle_gamma   90.00
#
_symmetry.space_group_name_H-M   'P 1'
#
loop_
_entity.id
_entity.type
_entity.pdbx_description
1 polymer ?
#
loop_
_entity_poly.entity_id
_entity_poly.type
_entity_poly.pdbx_seq_one_letter_code
_entity_poly.pdbx_strand_id
1 'polypeptide(L)'
;MGDHWFSGVPMDKALAALMTLSAPLAAEWATPQVVAPEAEEGAEGELTQKNFWATVQGALRPGDIILADQGTAAFGIAALKLPSEASLIVQPLWGSIGFTLPAAYGAQTAAAERRVVLIVGDGAAQLTIQEMGSMLRISKSRLFCC
;
A
#
# COMPACT_ATOMS: atom_id res chain seq x y z
N MET A 1 -13.01 -9.20 25.76
CA MET A 1 -13.82 -8.21 25.01
C MET A 1 -15.04 -7.90 25.85
N GLY A 2 -15.51 -6.66 25.86
CA GLY A 2 -16.72 -6.29 26.61
C GLY A 2 -18.00 -6.69 25.87
N ASP A 3 -19.09 -6.89 26.61
CA ASP A 3 -20.39 -7.32 26.07
C ASP A 3 -21.35 -6.16 25.74
N HIS A 4 -20.86 -4.92 25.84
CA HIS A 4 -21.67 -3.70 25.73
C HIS A 4 -21.38 -2.94 24.44
N TRP A 5 -22.45 -2.39 23.83
CA TRP A 5 -22.38 -1.62 22.60
C TRP A 5 -22.87 -0.18 22.85
N PHE A 6 -22.08 0.79 22.37
CA PHE A 6 -22.44 2.20 22.41
C PHE A 6 -22.71 2.66 20.97
N SER A 7 -23.98 2.71 20.59
CA SER A 7 -24.39 3.19 19.27
C SER A 7 -24.38 4.72 19.20
N GLY A 8 -24.21 5.27 18.00
CA GLY A 8 -24.25 6.71 17.77
C GLY A 8 -23.00 7.49 18.22
N VAL A 9 -21.91 6.80 18.57
CA VAL A 9 -20.62 7.42 18.87
C VAL A 9 -19.76 7.45 17.60
N PRO A 10 -19.42 8.64 17.05
CA PRO A 10 -18.48 8.78 15.95
C PRO A 10 -17.08 8.23 16.29
N MET A 11 -16.39 7.64 15.31
CA MET A 11 -15.08 7.01 15.51
C MET A 11 -14.01 7.99 16.00
N ASP A 12 -14.00 9.22 15.49
CA ASP A 12 -13.09 10.30 15.91
C ASP A 12 -13.25 10.64 17.40
N LYS A 13 -14.49 10.74 17.88
CA LYS A 13 -14.80 10.97 19.30
C LYS A 13 -14.42 9.78 20.17
N ALA A 14 -14.72 8.56 19.71
CA ALA A 14 -14.33 7.34 20.42
C ALA A 14 -12.80 7.24 20.56
N LEU A 15 -12.07 7.51 19.48
CA LEU A 15 -10.61 7.50 19.47
C LEU A 15 -10.03 8.58 20.39
N ALA A 16 -10.53 9.83 20.34
CA ALA A 16 -10.06 10.90 21.21
C ALA A 16 -10.25 10.57 22.71
N ALA A 17 -11.40 9.99 23.06
CA ALA A 17 -11.65 9.52 24.42
C ALA A 17 -10.69 8.40 24.82
N LEU A 18 -10.49 7.40 23.94
CA LEU A 18 -9.56 6.29 24.19
C LEU A 18 -8.12 6.77 24.36
N MET A 19 -7.65 7.71 23.54
CA MET A 19 -6.31 8.29 23.66
C MET A 19 -6.11 9.01 25.00
N THR A 20 -7.13 9.73 25.48
CA THR A 20 -7.08 10.42 26.78
C THR A 20 -6.99 9.41 27.93
N LEU A 21 -7.80 8.34 27.88
CA LEU A 21 -7.83 7.32 28.92
C LEU A 21 -6.59 6.40 28.91
N SER A 22 -6.01 6.16 27.72
CA SER A 22 -4.85 5.29 27.58
C SER A 22 -3.52 5.99 27.85
N ALA A 23 -3.44 7.31 27.70
CA ALA A 23 -2.21 8.09 27.93
C ALA A 23 -1.47 7.76 29.25
N PRO A 24 -2.12 7.68 30.43
CA PRO A 24 -1.42 7.32 31.67
C PRO A 24 -0.96 5.85 31.71
N LEU A 25 -1.65 4.96 30.99
CA LEU A 25 -1.35 3.52 30.94
C LEU A 25 -0.29 3.16 29.89
N ALA A 26 -0.03 4.05 28.94
CA ALA A 26 0.88 3.80 27.82
C ALA A 26 2.31 3.46 28.26
N ALA A 27 2.76 3.98 29.42
CA ALA A 27 4.07 3.70 29.98
C ALA A 27 4.24 2.23 30.43
N GLU A 28 3.14 1.53 30.71
CA GLU A 28 3.14 0.13 31.15
C GLU A 28 3.11 -0.84 29.96
N TRP A 29 2.94 -0.33 28.74
CA TRP A 29 2.80 -1.16 27.54
C TRP A 29 4.16 -1.50 26.94
N ALA A 30 4.42 -2.79 26.79
CA ALA A 30 5.53 -3.26 25.97
C ALA A 30 5.20 -3.02 24.49
N THR A 31 5.93 -2.12 23.83
CA THR A 31 5.83 -1.98 22.38
C THR A 31 6.27 -3.27 21.71
N PRO A 32 5.43 -3.89 20.86
CA PRO A 32 5.83 -5.07 20.12
C PRO A 32 7.01 -4.72 19.20
N GLN A 33 8.09 -5.48 19.29
CA GLN A 33 9.18 -5.38 18.32
C GLN A 33 8.74 -6.04 17.02
N VAL A 34 8.15 -5.24 16.13
CA VAL A 34 7.86 -5.67 14.76
C VAL A 34 9.15 -5.58 13.96
N VAL A 35 9.82 -6.72 13.78
CA VAL A 35 10.98 -6.83 12.90
C VAL A 35 10.46 -7.06 11.49
N ALA A 36 10.74 -6.13 10.57
CA ALA A 36 10.48 -6.35 9.17
C ALA A 36 11.38 -7.49 8.66
N PRO A 37 10.92 -8.34 7.72
CA PRO A 37 11.77 -9.34 7.11
C PRO A 37 13.04 -8.67 6.56
N GLU A 38 14.22 -9.24 6.83
CA GLU A 38 15.46 -8.74 6.26
C GLU A 38 15.38 -8.85 4.73
N ALA A 39 15.48 -7.70 4.05
CA ALA A 39 15.73 -7.68 2.63
C ALA A 39 17.20 -8.05 2.43
N GLU A 40 17.47 -9.29 2.01
CA GLU A 40 18.83 -9.69 1.61
C GLU A 40 19.29 -8.78 0.47
N GLU A 41 20.40 -8.08 0.68
CA GLU A 41 21.04 -7.26 -0.35
C GLU A 41 21.61 -8.15 -1.45
N GLY A 42 21.15 -7.89 -2.68
CA GLY A 42 21.81 -8.41 -3.88
C GLY A 42 21.52 -9.88 -4.15
N ALA A 43 20.65 -10.13 -5.12
CA ALA A 43 20.75 -11.34 -5.89
C ALA A 43 20.92 -10.94 -7.36
N GLU A 44 22.16 -10.67 -7.75
CA GLU A 44 22.52 -10.91 -9.15
C GLU A 44 22.12 -12.35 -9.47
N GLY A 45 21.32 -12.55 -10.51
CA GLY A 45 20.75 -13.87 -10.83
C GLY A 45 19.33 -13.80 -11.37
N GLU A 46 18.65 -14.95 -11.34
CA GLU A 46 17.28 -15.09 -11.83
C GLU A 46 16.27 -14.31 -10.98
N LEU A 47 15.28 -13.68 -11.61
CA LEU A 47 14.22 -12.95 -10.92
C LEU A 47 13.31 -13.93 -10.16
N THR A 48 13.15 -13.70 -8.86
CA THR A 48 12.27 -14.48 -7.97
C THR A 48 11.34 -13.54 -7.23
N GLN A 49 10.23 -14.05 -6.69
CA GLN A 49 9.37 -13.23 -5.82
C GLN A 49 10.16 -12.63 -4.64
N LYS A 50 11.09 -13.40 -4.04
CA LYS A 50 11.89 -12.94 -2.90
C LYS A 50 12.75 -11.72 -3.26
N ASN A 51 13.58 -11.81 -4.31
CA ASN A 51 14.49 -10.72 -4.69
C ASN A 51 13.75 -9.53 -5.33
N PHE A 52 12.60 -9.77 -5.98
CA PHE A 52 11.71 -8.71 -6.45
C PHE A 52 11.23 -7.85 -5.28
N TRP A 53 10.66 -8.44 -4.23
CA TRP A 53 10.14 -7.69 -3.08
C TRP A 53 11.24 -6.97 -2.29
N ALA A 54 12.44 -7.56 -2.18
CA ALA A 54 13.61 -6.87 -1.62
C ALA A 54 13.98 -5.61 -2.43
N THR A 55 13.95 -5.70 -3.76
CA THR A 55 14.20 -4.56 -4.66
C THR A 55 13.10 -3.50 -4.54
N VAL A 56 11.83 -3.91 -4.49
CA VAL A 56 10.70 -2.99 -4.29
C VAL A 56 10.84 -2.24 -2.96
N GLN A 57 11.17 -2.94 -1.86
CA GLN A 57 11.39 -2.33 -0.54
C GLN A 57 12.41 -1.18 -0.57
N GLY A 58 13.53 -1.37 -1.27
CA GLY A 58 14.56 -0.33 -1.43
C GLY A 58 14.16 0.81 -2.39
N ALA A 59 13.19 0.56 -3.28
CA ALA A 59 12.72 1.55 -4.25
C ALA A 59 11.62 2.48 -3.71
N LEU A 60 10.89 2.08 -2.65
CA LEU A 60 9.83 2.88 -2.02
C LEU A 60 10.39 4.16 -1.38
N ARG A 61 9.62 5.26 -1.47
CA ARG A 61 10.00 6.59 -0.98
C ARG A 61 8.88 7.21 -0.14
N PRO A 62 9.21 8.07 0.83
CA PRO A 62 8.21 8.83 1.56
C PRO A 62 7.25 9.56 0.63
N GLY A 63 5.95 9.53 0.96
CA GLY A 63 4.91 10.19 0.16
C GLY A 63 4.46 9.42 -1.10
N ASP A 64 4.96 8.21 -1.37
CA ASP A 64 4.45 7.40 -2.50
C ASP A 64 2.95 7.09 -2.38
N ILE A 65 2.26 7.01 -3.52
CA ILE A 65 0.96 6.32 -3.61
C ILE A 65 1.22 4.98 -4.27
N ILE A 66 1.01 3.90 -3.52
CA ILE A 66 1.30 2.54 -3.94
C ILE A 66 -0.02 1.84 -4.20
N LEU A 67 -0.15 1.22 -5.37
CA LEU A 67 -1.28 0.38 -5.73
C LEU A 67 -0.77 -1.03 -5.97
N ALA A 68 -1.40 -2.01 -5.31
CA ALA A 68 -1.04 -3.42 -5.48
C ALA A 68 -2.28 -4.24 -5.80
N ASP A 69 -2.27 -4.90 -6.96
CA ASP A 69 -3.42 -5.66 -7.45
C ASP A 69 -3.61 -6.96 -6.67
N GLN A 70 -4.75 -7.61 -6.89
CA GLN A 70 -5.01 -8.91 -6.28
C GLN A 70 -4.01 -9.97 -6.72
N GLY A 71 -3.76 -10.93 -5.83
CA GLY A 71 -2.76 -11.96 -6.00
C GLY A 71 -1.45 -11.64 -5.29
N THR A 72 -0.34 -12.08 -5.86
CA THR A 72 0.99 -11.97 -5.22
C THR A 72 1.38 -10.52 -4.92
N ALA A 73 0.92 -9.55 -5.70
CA ALA A 73 1.16 -8.13 -5.48
C ALA A 73 0.61 -7.65 -4.12
N ALA A 74 -0.67 -7.91 -3.83
CA ALA A 74 -1.31 -7.50 -2.57
C ALA A 74 -0.67 -8.15 -1.34
N PHE A 75 -0.28 -9.43 -1.41
CA PHE A 75 0.38 -10.11 -0.30
C PHE A 75 1.83 -9.69 -0.13
N GLY A 76 2.56 -9.50 -1.23
CA GLY A 76 3.96 -9.10 -1.19
C GLY A 76 4.17 -7.70 -0.65
N ILE A 77 3.34 -6.72 -1.07
CA ILE A 77 3.42 -5.37 -0.51
C ILE A 77 3.05 -5.32 0.97
N ALA A 78 2.14 -6.20 1.42
CA ALA A 78 1.73 -6.29 2.82
C ALA A 78 2.86 -6.79 3.75
N ALA A 79 3.87 -7.46 3.20
CA ALA A 79 5.07 -7.87 3.93
C ALA A 79 6.15 -6.77 4.00
N LEU A 80 5.98 -5.65 3.28
CA LEU A 80 6.96 -4.57 3.24
C LEU A 80 6.68 -3.49 4.30
N LYS A 81 7.75 -2.80 4.70
CA LYS A 81 7.68 -1.60 5.53
C LYS A 81 7.43 -0.38 4.64
N LEU A 82 6.27 0.25 4.83
CA LEU A 82 5.94 1.47 4.11
C LEU A 82 6.70 2.67 4.70
N PRO A 83 7.26 3.56 3.87
CA PRO A 83 7.88 4.80 4.33
C PRO A 83 6.80 5.78 4.82
N SER A 84 7.23 6.80 5.57
CA SER A 84 6.33 7.83 6.10
C SER A 84 5.51 8.51 4.99
N GLU A 85 4.27 8.86 5.30
CA GLU A 85 3.34 9.51 4.37
C GLU A 85 3.01 8.71 3.10
N ALA A 86 3.44 7.45 2.99
CA ALA A 86 3.02 6.59 1.91
C ALA A 86 1.54 6.20 2.06
N SER A 87 0.84 6.11 0.93
CA SER A 87 -0.55 5.65 0.87
C SER A 87 -0.60 4.34 0.11
N LEU A 88 -1.10 3.27 0.73
CA LEU A 88 -1.30 1.98 0.08
C LEU A 88 -2.78 1.81 -0.29
N ILE A 89 -3.05 1.57 -1.58
CA ILE A 89 -4.38 1.30 -2.11
C ILE A 89 -4.42 -0.15 -2.56
N VAL A 90 -5.24 -0.93 -1.86
CA VAL A 90 -5.52 -2.35 -2.14
C VAL A 90 -7.03 -2.60 -2.04
N GLN A 91 -7.53 -3.61 -2.72
CA GLN A 91 -8.96 -3.96 -2.72
C GLN A 91 -9.19 -5.40 -2.22
N PRO A 92 -8.90 -5.71 -0.93
CA PRO A 92 -9.04 -7.06 -0.40
C PRO A 92 -10.49 -7.55 -0.29
N LEU A 93 -11.46 -6.64 -0.06
CA LEU A 93 -12.85 -7.02 0.15
C LEU A 93 -13.58 -7.38 -1.16
N TRP A 94 -13.47 -6.52 -2.19
CA TRP A 94 -14.15 -6.74 -3.47
C TRP A 94 -13.32 -7.65 -4.39
N GLY A 95 -11.99 -7.54 -4.36
CA GLY A 95 -11.10 -8.49 -5.02
C GLY A 95 -11.14 -8.48 -6.55
N SER A 96 -11.48 -7.36 -7.19
CA SER A 96 -11.52 -7.29 -8.66
C SER A 96 -10.12 -7.13 -9.24
N ILE A 97 -9.62 -8.16 -9.92
CA ILE A 97 -8.34 -8.07 -10.64
C ILE A 97 -8.39 -7.02 -11.76
N GLY A 98 -7.29 -6.29 -11.92
CA GLY A 98 -7.15 -5.22 -12.92
C GLY A 98 -7.72 -3.87 -12.47
N PHE A 99 -8.26 -3.78 -11.25
CA PHE A 99 -8.71 -2.52 -10.65
C PHE A 99 -7.58 -1.50 -10.50
N THR A 100 -6.37 -1.96 -10.17
CA THR A 100 -5.31 -1.04 -9.75
C THR A 100 -4.75 -0.18 -10.87
N LEU A 101 -4.81 -0.64 -12.11
CA LEU A 101 -4.30 0.12 -13.25
C LEU A 101 -5.12 1.40 -13.51
N PRO A 102 -6.47 1.36 -13.65
CA PRO A 102 -7.27 2.58 -13.72
C PRO A 102 -7.29 3.37 -12.40
N ALA A 103 -7.19 2.72 -11.25
CA ALA A 103 -7.04 3.42 -9.98
C ALA A 103 -5.73 4.23 -9.92
N ALA A 104 -4.64 3.72 -10.50
CA ALA A 104 -3.36 4.40 -10.57
C ALA A 104 -3.46 5.65 -11.46
N TYR A 105 -4.20 5.57 -12.56
CA TYR A 105 -4.49 6.72 -13.41
C TYR A 105 -5.28 7.79 -12.64
N GLY A 106 -6.30 7.37 -11.89
CA GLY A 106 -7.06 8.27 -11.01
C GLY A 106 -6.19 8.93 -9.94
N ALA A 107 -5.33 8.16 -9.27
CA ALA A 107 -4.40 8.65 -8.26
C ALA A 107 -3.41 9.68 -8.84
N GLN A 108 -2.81 9.40 -10.00
CA GLN A 108 -1.94 10.36 -10.69
C GLN A 108 -2.69 11.63 -11.11
N THR A 109 -3.97 11.49 -11.45
CA THR A 109 -4.82 12.64 -11.82
C THR A 109 -5.10 13.53 -10.62
N ALA A 110 -5.45 12.93 -9.47
CA ALA A 110 -5.80 13.64 -8.25
C ALA A 110 -4.60 14.23 -7.49
N ALA A 111 -3.45 13.54 -7.50
CA ALA A 111 -2.25 13.92 -6.75
C ALA A 111 -1.03 13.93 -7.69
N ALA A 112 -0.99 14.91 -8.58
CA ALA A 112 -0.01 14.97 -9.68
C ALA A 112 1.45 15.17 -9.20
N GLU A 113 1.62 15.71 -8.00
CA GLU A 113 2.89 15.95 -7.31
C GLU A 113 3.47 14.70 -6.64
N ARG A 114 2.64 13.69 -6.35
CA ARG A 114 3.06 12.45 -5.69
C ARG A 114 3.49 11.41 -6.72
N ARG A 115 4.49 10.60 -6.36
CA ARG A 115 4.92 9.47 -7.18
C ARG A 115 3.90 8.33 -7.02
N VAL A 116 3.47 7.76 -8.15
CA VAL A 116 2.57 6.60 -8.15
C VAL A 116 3.34 5.34 -8.52
N VAL A 117 3.27 4.35 -7.65
CA VAL A 117 3.89 3.03 -7.83
C VAL A 117 2.76 2.03 -8.05
N LEU A 118 2.77 1.36 -9.20
CA LEU A 118 1.79 0.33 -9.55
C LEU A 118 2.48 -1.03 -9.60
N ILE A 119 1.96 -1.96 -8.83
CA ILE A 119 2.42 -3.35 -8.81
C ILE A 119 1.23 -4.22 -9.20
N VAL A 120 1.27 -4.77 -10.40
CA VAL A 120 0.13 -5.46 -11.01
C VAL A 120 0.60 -6.72 -11.71
N GLY A 121 -0.08 -7.83 -11.46
CA GLY A 121 0.18 -9.06 -12.20
C GLY A 121 -0.20 -8.89 -13.69
N ASP A 122 0.48 -9.62 -14.56
CA ASP A 122 0.22 -9.61 -16.00
C ASP A 122 -1.25 -9.94 -16.34
N GLY A 123 -1.83 -10.96 -15.70
CA GLY A 123 -3.24 -11.33 -15.91
C GLY A 123 -4.22 -10.23 -15.49
N ALA A 124 -3.92 -9.50 -14.41
CA ALA A 124 -4.71 -8.36 -13.96
C ALA A 124 -4.56 -7.17 -14.93
N ALA A 125 -3.34 -6.88 -15.36
CA ALA A 125 -3.06 -5.78 -16.29
C ALA A 125 -3.76 -5.97 -17.63
N GLN A 126 -3.83 -7.20 -18.16
CA GLN A 126 -4.50 -7.51 -19.43
C GLN A 126 -5.98 -7.08 -19.47
N LEU A 127 -6.67 -7.05 -18.33
CA LEU A 127 -8.09 -6.68 -18.27
C LEU A 127 -8.33 -5.17 -18.46
N THR A 128 -7.34 -4.35 -18.10
CA THR A 128 -7.48 -2.90 -18.05
C THR A 128 -6.33 -2.13 -18.71
N ILE A 129 -5.51 -2.81 -19.52
CA ILE A 129 -4.28 -2.30 -20.13
C ILE A 129 -4.48 -1.01 -20.94
N GLN A 130 -5.67 -0.82 -21.52
CA GLN A 130 -6.05 0.37 -22.27
C GLN A 130 -5.84 1.68 -21.48
N GLU A 131 -5.90 1.62 -20.15
CA GLU A 131 -5.75 2.81 -19.32
C GLU A 131 -4.29 3.30 -19.24
N MET A 132 -3.31 2.46 -19.60
CA MET A 132 -1.94 2.93 -19.87
C MET A 132 -1.93 3.97 -20.99
N GLY A 133 -2.80 3.81 -22.00
CA GLY A 133 -2.96 4.80 -23.08
C GLY A 133 -3.46 6.15 -22.57
N SER A 134 -4.35 6.16 -21.58
CA SER A 134 -4.80 7.38 -20.90
C SER A 134 -3.67 8.04 -20.12
N MET A 135 -2.87 7.26 -19.39
CA MET A 135 -1.70 7.76 -18.65
C MET A 135 -0.65 8.40 -19.56
N LEU A 136 -0.36 7.76 -20.70
CA LEU A 136 0.58 8.30 -21.70
C LEU A 136 0.09 9.60 -22.31
N ARG A 137 -1.22 9.71 -22.59
CA ARG A 137 -1.82 10.91 -23.18
C ARG A 137 -1.67 12.14 -22.29
N ILE A 138 -1.70 11.97 -20.97
CA ILE A 138 -1.61 13.08 -20.02
C ILE A 138 -0.16 13.47 -19.68
N SER A 139 0.86 12.91 -20.36
CA SER A 139 2.28 13.23 -20.15
C SER A 139 2.76 13.07 -18.69
N LYS A 140 2.06 12.26 -17.87
CA LYS A 140 2.45 12.04 -16.47
C LYS A 140 3.43 10.88 -16.39
N SER A 141 4.71 11.17 -16.64
CA SER A 141 5.81 10.20 -16.67
C SER A 141 6.27 9.68 -15.30
N ARG A 142 5.38 9.57 -14.30
CA ARG A 142 5.73 9.22 -12.91
C ARG A 142 5.07 7.92 -12.43
N LEU A 143 4.79 7.00 -13.36
CA LEU A 143 4.43 5.63 -13.03
C LEU A 143 5.70 4.78 -12.89
N PHE A 144 5.93 4.23 -11.70
CA PHE A 144 6.86 3.13 -11.52
C PHE A 144 6.05 1.84 -11.55
N CYS A 145 6.17 1.07 -12.64
CA CYS A 145 5.49 -0.22 -12.79
C CYS A 145 6.46 -1.33 -12.46
N CYS A 146 6.09 -2.21 -11.54
CA CYS A 146 6.85 -3.38 -11.13
C CYS A 146 6.10 -4.66 -11.47
#